data_AF-A0A8J2IDX5-F1
#
_entry.id   AF-A0A8J2IDX5-F1
#
_cell.length_a   1.000
_cell.length_b   1.000
_cell.length_c   1.000
_cell.angle_alpha   90.00
_cell.angle_beta   90.00
_cell.angle_gamma   90.00
#
_symmetry.space_group_name_H-M   'P 1'
#
loop_
_entity.id
_entity.type
_entity.pdbx_description
1 polymer ?
#
loop_
_entity_poly.entity_id
_entity_poly.type
_entity_poly.pdbx_seq_one_letter_code
_entity_poly.pdbx_strand_id
1 'polypeptide(L)'
;MELRRHLQEQYAAGYYLSKLHEFKGRLSNDNPEAADRQYTMACKYARMLYDCHFDWIRNAAGEIYLPSTNDTVFTLWIMTSKTAANLILVLCHLAGTFGPKGLELTDQSDSVALLQKARKVAEEMISFLSDKPVCARESFLMFKTVQLPVRREKFLMSFRAHVVCKALGDVDAAIEYLEDAIKYDSESNPDNTGEKLNELKAKRGTGNNGSISKVVRW
;
A
#
# COMPACT_ATOMS: atom_id res chain seq x y z
N MET A 1 -5.42 1.15 -24.54
CA MET A 1 -5.86 -0.20 -24.96
C MET A 1 -4.75 -0.93 -25.72
N GLU A 2 -3.95 -0.23 -26.55
CA GLU A 2 -2.84 -0.82 -27.33
C GLU A 2 -1.68 -1.38 -26.48
N LEU A 3 -1.27 -0.69 -25.40
CA LEU A 3 -0.16 -1.15 -24.57
C LEU A 3 -0.45 -2.49 -23.88
N ARG A 4 -1.66 -2.68 -23.32
CA ARG A 4 -2.07 -3.95 -22.70
C ARG A 4 -2.02 -5.11 -23.70
N ARG A 5 -2.52 -4.89 -24.92
CA ARG A 5 -2.50 -5.89 -26.00
C ARG A 5 -1.06 -6.24 -26.42
N HIS A 6 -0.22 -5.22 -26.59
CA HIS A 6 1.19 -5.39 -26.93
C HIS A 6 1.98 -6.18 -25.86
N LEU A 7 1.72 -5.90 -24.58
CA LEU A 7 2.33 -6.60 -23.44
C LEU A 7 1.90 -8.07 -23.36
N GLN A 8 0.66 -8.37 -23.73
CA GLN A 8 0.14 -9.74 -23.79
C GLN A 8 0.74 -10.56 -24.94
N GLU A 9 1.07 -9.91 -26.06
CA GLU A 9 1.62 -10.55 -27.26
C GLU A 9 3.13 -10.86 -27.18
N GLN A 10 3.91 -10.10 -26.39
CA GLN A 10 5.38 -10.19 -26.38
C GLN A 10 6.01 -11.02 -25.25
N TYR A 11 5.22 -11.66 -24.40
CA TYR A 11 5.61 -12.48 -23.23
C TYR A 11 7.08 -12.38 -22.78
N ALA A 12 7.41 -11.33 -22.00
CA ALA A 12 8.74 -11.12 -21.42
C ALA A 12 8.64 -10.60 -19.97
N ALA A 13 8.07 -11.41 -19.07
CA ALA A 13 7.85 -11.04 -17.68
C ALA A 13 9.11 -10.52 -16.97
N GLY A 14 10.25 -11.18 -17.20
CA GLY A 14 11.56 -10.76 -16.69
C GLY A 14 12.04 -9.42 -17.26
N TYR A 15 11.74 -9.12 -18.52
CA TYR A 15 12.07 -7.83 -19.15
C TYR A 15 11.27 -6.69 -18.49
N TYR A 16 9.97 -6.87 -18.31
CA TYR A 16 9.14 -5.84 -17.68
C TYR A 16 9.41 -5.66 -16.19
N LEU A 17 9.74 -6.76 -15.49
CA LEU A 17 10.23 -6.71 -14.12
C LEU A 17 11.53 -5.90 -14.02
N SER A 18 12.50 -6.17 -14.91
CA SER A 18 13.75 -5.40 -15.02
C SER A 18 13.48 -3.92 -15.30
N LYS A 19 12.56 -3.59 -16.22
CA LYS A 19 12.17 -2.20 -16.51
C LYS A 19 11.51 -1.52 -15.32
N LEU A 20 10.68 -2.23 -14.56
CA LEU A 20 10.08 -1.69 -13.34
C LEU A 20 11.15 -1.44 -12.27
N HIS A 21 12.15 -2.32 -12.13
CA HIS A 21 13.30 -2.11 -11.25
C HIS A 21 14.15 -0.91 -11.67
N GLU A 22 14.49 -0.79 -12.95
CA GLU A 22 15.22 0.36 -13.50
C GLU A 22 14.44 1.66 -13.29
N PHE A 23 13.13 1.65 -13.54
CA PHE A 23 12.26 2.80 -13.34
C PHE A 23 12.26 3.23 -11.87
N LYS A 24 12.09 2.28 -10.93
CA LYS A 24 12.13 2.55 -9.49
C LYS A 24 13.48 3.09 -9.03
N GLY A 25 14.59 2.61 -9.59
CA GLY A 25 15.92 3.10 -9.27
C GLY A 25 16.20 4.53 -9.75
N ARG A 26 15.39 5.06 -10.67
CA ARG A 26 15.50 6.43 -11.22
C ARG A 26 14.53 7.42 -10.62
N LEU A 27 13.67 6.98 -9.70
CA LEU A 27 12.72 7.86 -9.02
C LEU A 27 13.52 8.77 -8.08
N SER A 28 13.57 10.06 -8.43
CA SER A 28 14.19 11.09 -7.59
C SER A 28 13.15 11.62 -6.59
N ASN A 29 13.60 11.82 -5.36
CA ASN A 29 12.81 12.48 -4.31
C ASN A 29 13.22 13.96 -4.15
N ASP A 30 14.08 14.49 -5.02
CA ASP A 30 14.66 15.83 -4.88
C ASP A 30 13.63 16.93 -5.18
N ASN A 31 12.64 16.61 -6.03
CA ASN A 31 11.46 17.45 -6.25
C ASN A 31 10.20 16.63 -5.91
N PRO A 32 9.50 16.94 -4.80
CA PRO A 32 8.29 16.25 -4.36
C PRO A 32 7.15 16.21 -5.39
N GLU A 33 6.95 17.25 -6.20
CA GLU A 33 5.90 17.29 -7.24
C GLU A 33 6.25 16.41 -8.44
N ALA A 34 7.53 16.39 -8.81
CA ALA A 34 8.03 15.45 -9.81
C ALA A 34 7.92 14.01 -9.29
N ALA A 35 8.21 13.79 -8.01
CA ALA A 35 8.07 12.49 -7.37
C ALA A 35 6.61 12.00 -7.38
N ASP A 36 5.60 12.84 -7.06
CA ASP A 36 4.19 12.45 -7.15
C ASP A 36 3.81 11.96 -8.56
N ARG A 37 4.20 12.71 -9.60
CA ARG A 37 3.95 12.32 -10.99
C ARG A 37 4.62 10.99 -11.33
N GLN A 38 5.90 10.85 -10.99
CA GLN A 38 6.67 9.66 -11.31
C GLN A 38 6.13 8.42 -10.57
N TYR A 39 5.84 8.53 -9.27
CA TYR A 39 5.27 7.43 -8.47
C TYR A 39 3.83 7.09 -8.88
N THR A 40 3.02 8.07 -9.26
CA THR A 40 1.68 7.84 -9.82
C THR A 40 1.76 7.00 -11.12
N MET A 41 2.68 7.33 -12.02
CA MET A 41 2.92 6.53 -13.23
C MET A 41 3.48 5.15 -12.88
N ALA A 42 4.41 5.07 -11.92
CA ALA A 42 5.00 3.83 -11.45
C ALA A 42 3.93 2.84 -10.96
N CYS A 43 2.97 3.32 -10.17
CA CYS A 43 1.87 2.51 -9.65
C CYS A 43 0.97 1.99 -10.77
N LYS A 44 0.57 2.84 -11.71
CA LYS A 44 -0.24 2.44 -12.88
C LYS A 44 0.47 1.39 -13.72
N TYR A 45 1.77 1.57 -13.96
CA TYR A 45 2.57 0.66 -14.77
C TYR A 45 2.77 -0.69 -14.07
N ALA A 46 3.13 -0.70 -12.78
CA ALA A 46 3.26 -1.92 -11.98
C ALA A 46 1.95 -2.70 -11.95
N ARG A 47 0.82 -2.02 -11.75
CA ARG A 47 -0.50 -2.64 -11.72
C ARG A 47 -0.87 -3.27 -13.06
N MET A 48 -0.67 -2.53 -14.15
CA MET A 48 -0.94 -3.03 -15.50
C MET A 48 -0.10 -4.27 -15.82
N LEU A 49 1.19 -4.27 -15.47
CA LEU A 49 2.05 -5.43 -15.67
C LEU A 49 1.55 -6.64 -14.88
N TYR A 50 1.19 -6.45 -13.61
CA TYR A 50 0.58 -7.50 -12.80
C TYR A 50 -0.69 -8.07 -13.47
N ASP A 51 -1.65 -7.21 -13.84
CA ASP A 51 -2.92 -7.63 -14.42
C ASP A 51 -2.70 -8.40 -15.74
N CYS A 52 -1.76 -7.95 -16.58
CA CYS A 52 -1.42 -8.64 -17.83
C CYS A 52 -0.87 -10.06 -17.59
N HIS A 53 0.05 -10.20 -16.62
CA HIS A 53 0.66 -11.50 -16.32
C HIS A 53 -0.33 -12.44 -15.63
N PHE A 54 -1.16 -11.90 -14.74
CA PHE A 54 -2.21 -12.66 -14.08
C PHE A 54 -3.26 -13.16 -15.09
N ASP A 55 -3.68 -12.31 -16.04
CA ASP A 55 -4.58 -12.71 -17.12
C ASP A 55 -3.94 -13.76 -18.05
N TRP A 56 -2.66 -13.61 -18.36
CA TRP A 56 -1.95 -14.60 -19.18
C TRP A 56 -1.91 -15.97 -18.51
N ILE A 57 -1.57 -16.04 -17.21
CA ILE A 57 -1.61 -17.29 -16.44
C ILE A 57 -3.02 -17.89 -16.47
N ARG A 58 -4.05 -17.06 -16.29
CA ARG A 58 -5.44 -17.51 -16.28
C ARG A 58 -5.90 -18.05 -17.64
N ASN A 59 -5.41 -17.47 -18.74
CA ASN A 59 -5.86 -17.78 -20.10
C ASN A 59 -4.97 -18.79 -20.85
N ALA A 60 -3.76 -19.07 -20.35
CA ALA A 60 -2.89 -20.12 -20.87
C ALA A 60 -3.47 -21.50 -20.51
N ALA A 61 -4.47 -21.93 -21.27
CA ALA A 61 -5.09 -23.24 -21.15
C ALA A 61 -4.04 -24.34 -21.39
N GLY A 62 -3.69 -25.08 -20.32
CA GLY A 62 -2.70 -26.16 -20.37
C GLY A 62 -2.05 -26.56 -19.04
N GLU A 63 -2.39 -25.92 -17.91
CA GLU A 63 -2.00 -26.34 -16.55
C GLU A 63 -0.50 -26.48 -16.24
N ILE A 64 0.42 -26.05 -17.10
CA ILE A 64 1.84 -26.00 -16.71
C ILE A 64 2.12 -24.68 -15.99
N TYR A 65 1.73 -24.62 -14.72
CA TYR A 65 2.18 -23.61 -13.78
C TYR A 65 3.67 -23.78 -13.51
N LEU A 66 4.53 -23.25 -14.38
CA LEU A 66 5.96 -23.24 -14.12
C LEU A 66 6.23 -22.39 -12.86
N PRO A 67 6.97 -22.91 -11.86
CA PRO A 67 7.27 -22.19 -10.61
C PRO A 67 7.79 -20.77 -10.83
N SER A 68 8.64 -20.58 -11.84
CA SER A 68 9.21 -19.28 -12.22
C SER A 68 8.17 -18.22 -12.62
N THR A 69 7.01 -18.65 -13.15
CA THR A 69 5.95 -17.74 -13.58
C THR A 69 5.09 -17.29 -12.38
N ASN A 70 4.83 -18.18 -11.43
CA ASN A 70 4.16 -17.85 -10.16
C ASN A 70 5.01 -16.89 -9.31
N ASP A 71 6.32 -17.12 -9.23
CA ASP A 71 7.26 -16.25 -8.52
C ASP A 71 7.28 -14.84 -9.12
N THR A 72 7.18 -14.75 -10.45
CA THR A 72 7.15 -13.45 -11.13
C THR A 72 5.87 -12.68 -10.85
N VAL A 73 4.70 -13.33 -10.89
CA VAL A 73 3.42 -12.68 -10.53
C VAL A 73 3.38 -12.28 -9.06
N PHE A 74 3.88 -13.13 -8.17
CA PHE A 74 4.02 -12.79 -6.76
C PHE A 74 4.94 -11.58 -6.55
N THR A 75 6.07 -11.55 -7.26
CA THR A 75 7.01 -10.42 -7.19
C THR A 75 6.38 -9.12 -7.70
N LEU A 76 5.68 -9.17 -8.84
CA LEU A 76 4.96 -8.00 -9.39
C LEU A 76 3.86 -7.50 -8.46
N TRP A 77 3.16 -8.42 -7.79
CA TRP A 77 2.14 -8.10 -6.80
C TRP A 77 2.73 -7.34 -5.60
N ILE A 78 3.82 -7.85 -5.01
CA ILE A 78 4.56 -7.18 -3.92
C ILE A 78 5.14 -5.83 -4.39
N MET A 79 5.71 -5.78 -5.60
CA MET A 79 6.27 -4.53 -6.14
C MET A 79 5.22 -3.45 -6.36
N THR A 80 4.00 -3.83 -6.74
CA THR A 80 2.87 -2.91 -6.88
C THR A 80 2.55 -2.26 -5.53
N SER A 81 2.43 -3.06 -4.46
CA SER A 81 2.23 -2.57 -3.08
C SER A 81 3.34 -1.61 -2.64
N LYS A 82 4.62 -2.01 -2.78
CA LYS A 82 5.76 -1.16 -2.38
C LYS A 82 5.80 0.19 -3.11
N THR A 83 5.38 0.20 -4.38
CA THR A 83 5.37 1.43 -5.18
C THR A 83 4.26 2.37 -4.73
N ALA A 84 3.09 1.83 -4.39
CA ALA A 84 2.01 2.60 -3.78
C ALA A 84 2.39 3.11 -2.37
N ALA A 85 3.12 2.33 -1.58
CA ALA A 85 3.66 2.77 -0.29
C ALA A 85 4.51 4.03 -0.42
N ASN A 86 5.38 4.06 -1.43
CA ASN A 86 6.24 5.21 -1.69
C ASN A 86 5.44 6.41 -2.19
N LEU A 87 4.42 6.20 -3.03
CA LEU A 87 3.50 7.26 -3.43
C LEU A 87 2.82 7.90 -2.22
N ILE A 88 2.30 7.09 -1.29
CA ILE A 88 1.68 7.59 -0.05
C ILE A 88 2.68 8.43 0.75
N LEU A 89 3.93 7.95 0.90
CA LEU A 89 4.97 8.70 1.61
C LEU A 89 5.25 10.06 0.96
N VAL A 90 5.34 10.11 -0.37
CA VAL A 90 5.54 11.37 -1.12
C VAL A 90 4.36 12.33 -0.94
N LEU A 91 3.12 11.83 -1.01
CA LEU A 91 1.93 12.64 -0.81
C LEU A 91 1.85 13.21 0.61
N CYS A 92 2.19 12.39 1.61
CA CYS A 92 2.28 12.83 2.99
C CYS A 92 3.39 13.87 3.20
N HIS A 93 4.57 13.70 2.58
CA HIS A 93 5.63 14.71 2.60
C HIS A 93 5.17 16.04 1.98
N LEU A 94 4.51 15.99 0.83
CA LEU A 94 3.94 17.17 0.17
C LEU A 94 2.89 17.88 1.03
N ALA A 95 2.07 17.12 1.76
CA ALA A 95 1.09 17.64 2.70
C ALA A 95 1.72 18.17 4.01
N GLY A 96 3.04 18.07 4.18
CA GLY A 96 3.76 18.59 5.35
C GLY A 96 3.72 17.70 6.60
N THR A 97 3.21 16.46 6.52
CA THR A 97 2.96 15.63 7.72
C THR A 97 4.21 15.16 8.46
N PHE A 98 5.38 15.20 7.82
CA PHE A 98 6.66 14.79 8.40
C PHE A 98 7.60 15.98 8.68
N GLY A 99 7.09 17.21 8.63
CA GLY A 99 7.85 18.43 8.95
C GLY A 99 8.00 18.68 10.47
N PRO A 100 8.77 19.70 10.87
CA PRO A 100 9.06 20.04 12.27
C PRO A 100 7.81 20.44 13.09
N LYS A 101 6.70 20.79 12.43
CA LYS A 101 5.42 21.08 13.07
C LYS A 101 4.60 19.83 13.43
N GLY A 102 5.04 18.63 13.04
CA GLY A 102 4.31 17.39 13.30
C GLY A 102 2.99 17.28 12.53
N LEU A 103 2.22 16.24 12.88
CA LEU A 103 0.93 15.79 12.30
C LEU A 103 -0.24 16.78 12.50
N GLU A 104 0.03 18.06 12.75
CA GLU A 104 -1.01 19.08 12.96
C GLU A 104 -1.35 19.73 11.63
N LEU A 105 -2.60 19.54 11.18
CA LEU A 105 -3.13 20.17 9.98
C LEU A 105 -2.97 21.69 10.09
N THR A 106 -2.27 22.27 9.13
CA THR A 106 -2.57 23.64 8.73
C THR A 106 -3.83 23.56 7.86
N ASP A 107 -4.83 24.42 8.08
CA ASP A 107 -6.13 24.47 7.40
C ASP A 107 -6.05 24.79 5.88
N GLN A 108 -4.97 24.41 5.21
CA GLN A 108 -4.75 24.62 3.80
C GLN A 108 -5.42 23.50 3.00
N SER A 109 -6.38 23.88 2.17
CA SER A 109 -7.18 23.00 1.30
C SER A 109 -6.32 22.00 0.48
N ASP A 110 -5.13 22.43 0.06
CA ASP A 110 -4.24 21.61 -0.79
C ASP A 110 -3.61 20.44 -0.03
N SER A 111 -3.24 20.63 1.24
CA SER A 111 -2.69 19.57 2.10
C SER A 111 -3.74 18.49 2.39
N VAL A 112 -4.99 18.90 2.62
CA VAL A 112 -6.12 17.97 2.82
C VAL A 112 -6.37 17.13 1.57
N ALA A 113 -6.36 17.73 0.38
CA ALA A 113 -6.55 17.00 -0.87
C ALA A 113 -5.45 15.96 -1.13
N LEU A 114 -4.20 16.29 -0.84
CA LEU A 114 -3.06 15.37 -0.93
C LEU A 114 -3.22 14.17 0.02
N LEU A 115 -3.67 14.42 1.26
CA LEU A 115 -3.92 13.37 2.24
C LEU A 115 -5.12 12.50 1.87
N GLN A 116 -6.19 13.07 1.33
CA GLN A 116 -7.31 12.28 0.80
C GLN A 116 -6.88 11.39 -0.38
N LYS A 117 -6.02 11.90 -1.27
CA LYS A 117 -5.41 11.10 -2.33
C LYS A 117 -4.56 9.96 -1.75
N ALA A 118 -3.75 10.23 -0.73
CA ALA A 118 -2.94 9.23 -0.05
C ALA A 118 -3.79 8.14 0.62
N ARG A 119 -4.90 8.53 1.28
CA ARG A 119 -5.85 7.61 1.91
C ARG A 119 -6.45 6.67 0.89
N LYS A 120 -6.95 7.22 -0.23
CA LYS A 120 -7.52 6.45 -1.33
C LYS A 120 -6.53 5.42 -1.89
N VAL A 121 -5.28 5.82 -2.12
CA VAL A 121 -4.23 4.90 -2.59
C VAL A 121 -3.99 3.76 -1.58
N ALA A 122 -3.98 4.06 -0.28
CA ALA A 122 -3.81 3.06 0.77
C ALA A 122 -4.99 2.07 0.79
N GLU A 123 -6.23 2.56 0.78
CA GLU A 123 -7.45 1.74 0.80
C GLU A 123 -7.56 0.83 -0.43
N GLU A 124 -7.31 1.37 -1.62
CA GLU A 124 -7.26 0.59 -2.87
C GLU A 124 -6.21 -0.53 -2.80
N MET A 125 -5.06 -0.25 -2.17
CA MET A 125 -3.99 -1.24 -2.05
C MET A 125 -4.25 -2.28 -0.96
N ILE A 126 -4.93 -1.92 0.13
CA ILE A 126 -5.43 -2.87 1.15
C ILE A 126 -6.45 -3.83 0.53
N SER A 127 -7.39 -3.32 -0.28
CA SER A 127 -8.34 -4.13 -1.04
C SER A 127 -7.61 -5.08 -1.99
N PHE A 128 -6.66 -4.57 -2.78
CA PHE A 128 -5.85 -5.39 -3.68
C PHE A 128 -5.05 -6.49 -2.98
N LEU A 129 -4.47 -6.21 -1.81
CA LEU A 129 -3.73 -7.21 -1.03
C LEU A 129 -4.65 -8.23 -0.37
N SER A 130 -5.94 -7.90 -0.21
CA SER A 130 -6.96 -8.82 0.30
C SER A 130 -7.47 -9.78 -0.77
N ASP A 131 -7.52 -9.33 -2.02
CA ASP A 131 -7.80 -10.16 -3.19
C ASP A 131 -6.58 -11.00 -3.62
N LYS A 132 -6.21 -11.98 -2.77
CA LYS A 132 -5.02 -12.83 -2.99
C LYS A 132 -5.06 -13.54 -4.36
N PRO A 133 -4.07 -13.35 -5.26
CA PRO A 133 -3.96 -14.16 -6.48
C PRO A 133 -3.75 -15.63 -6.13
N VAL A 134 -4.11 -16.54 -7.05
CA VAL A 134 -4.00 -18.01 -6.85
C VAL A 134 -2.60 -18.43 -6.40
N CYS A 135 -1.55 -17.82 -6.95
CA CYS A 135 -0.16 -18.06 -6.58
C CYS A 135 0.22 -17.52 -5.18
N ALA A 136 -0.59 -16.65 -4.59
CA ALA A 136 -0.45 -16.18 -3.20
C ALA A 136 -1.43 -16.90 -2.24
N ARG A 137 -2.18 -17.90 -2.73
CA ARG A 137 -3.06 -18.73 -1.89
C ARG A 137 -2.25 -19.79 -1.18
N GLU A 138 -2.71 -20.09 0.03
CA GLU A 138 -2.05 -20.92 1.03
C GLU A 138 -1.91 -22.39 0.59
N SER A 139 -2.68 -22.78 -0.44
CA SER A 139 -2.72 -24.12 -1.01
C SER A 139 -1.63 -24.42 -2.06
N PHE A 140 -0.90 -23.42 -2.58
CA PHE A 140 -0.02 -23.61 -3.75
C PHE A 140 1.49 -23.50 -3.47
N LEU A 141 1.91 -22.90 -2.34
CA LEU A 141 3.32 -22.70 -1.99
C LEU A 141 3.56 -22.99 -0.51
N MET A 142 4.79 -23.37 -0.14
CA MET A 142 5.22 -23.56 1.26
C MET A 142 4.79 -22.34 2.09
N PHE A 143 3.86 -22.57 3.03
CA PHE A 143 3.08 -21.57 3.77
C PHE A 143 3.88 -20.32 4.24
N LYS A 144 5.14 -20.48 4.64
CA LYS A 144 5.96 -19.40 5.20
C LYS A 144 6.57 -18.45 4.16
N THR A 145 6.97 -18.92 2.98
CA THR A 145 7.68 -18.07 1.98
C THR A 145 6.77 -17.05 1.31
N VAL A 146 5.47 -17.34 1.25
CA VAL A 146 4.45 -16.47 0.66
C VAL A 146 3.74 -15.62 1.70
N GLN A 147 3.34 -16.21 2.84
CA GLN A 147 2.52 -15.48 3.81
C GLN A 147 3.28 -14.37 4.51
N LEU A 148 4.56 -14.56 4.83
CA LEU A 148 5.31 -13.55 5.56
C LEU A 148 5.48 -12.25 4.74
N PRO A 149 5.86 -12.28 3.44
CA PRO A 149 5.83 -11.07 2.62
C PRO A 149 4.42 -10.47 2.48
N VAL A 150 3.37 -11.28 2.30
CA VAL A 150 1.98 -10.78 2.22
C VAL A 150 1.62 -9.99 3.48
N ARG A 151 1.85 -10.57 4.67
CA ARG A 151 1.54 -9.93 5.95
C ARG A 151 2.34 -8.66 6.14
N ARG A 152 3.62 -8.64 5.76
CA ARG A 152 4.46 -7.44 5.79
C ARG A 152 3.92 -6.31 4.92
N GLU A 153 3.46 -6.62 3.71
CA GLU A 153 2.86 -5.61 2.83
C GLU A 153 1.51 -5.12 3.36
N LYS A 154 0.68 -6.01 3.93
CA LYS A 154 -0.58 -5.61 4.59
C LYS A 154 -0.33 -4.72 5.81
N PHE A 155 0.63 -5.10 6.66
CA PHE A 155 1.11 -4.26 7.76
C PHE A 155 1.52 -2.88 7.24
N LEU A 156 2.37 -2.83 6.21
CA LEU A 156 2.88 -1.57 5.66
C LEU A 156 1.73 -0.69 5.16
N MET A 157 0.78 -1.23 4.40
CA MET A 157 -0.36 -0.48 3.89
C MET A 157 -1.28 0.02 5.00
N SER A 158 -1.66 -0.86 5.94
CA SER A 158 -2.51 -0.48 7.09
C SER A 158 -1.82 0.57 7.95
N PHE A 159 -0.52 0.45 8.20
CA PHE A 159 0.22 1.48 8.95
C PHE A 159 0.27 2.82 8.22
N ARG A 160 0.43 2.82 6.90
CA ARG A 160 0.39 4.05 6.09
C ARG A 160 -1.01 4.68 6.11
N ALA A 161 -2.07 3.88 6.01
CA ALA A 161 -3.45 4.35 6.13
C ALA A 161 -3.71 4.98 7.51
N HIS A 162 -3.20 4.37 8.59
CA HIS A 162 -3.24 4.94 9.93
C HIS A 162 -2.62 6.36 9.97
N VAL A 163 -1.39 6.51 9.46
CA VAL A 163 -0.67 7.80 9.47
C VAL A 163 -1.46 8.87 8.71
N VAL A 164 -2.03 8.51 7.56
CA VAL A 164 -2.85 9.43 6.76
C VAL A 164 -4.13 9.82 7.48
N CYS A 165 -4.87 8.87 8.05
CA CYS A 165 -6.14 9.16 8.74
C CYS A 165 -5.90 10.01 9.99
N LYS A 166 -4.81 9.73 10.72
CA LYS A 166 -4.38 10.56 11.84
C LYS A 166 -4.06 11.99 11.38
N ALA A 167 -3.37 12.15 10.25
CA ALA A 167 -3.08 13.46 9.67
C ALA A 167 -4.34 14.18 9.21
N LEU A 168 -5.39 13.46 8.81
CA LEU A 168 -6.69 14.03 8.43
C LEU A 168 -7.58 14.36 9.64
N GLY A 169 -7.16 14.00 10.87
CA GLY A 169 -7.99 14.14 12.08
C GLY A 169 -9.10 13.08 12.20
N ASP A 170 -9.11 12.06 11.33
CA ASP A 170 -10.05 10.93 11.41
C ASP A 170 -9.50 9.89 12.40
N VAL A 171 -9.75 10.14 13.68
CA VAL A 171 -9.19 9.35 14.79
C VAL A 171 -9.71 7.92 14.79
N ASP A 172 -11.00 7.71 14.49
CA ASP A 172 -11.61 6.39 14.51
C ASP A 172 -11.02 5.50 13.40
N ALA A 173 -10.97 5.99 12.16
CA ALA A 173 -10.34 5.24 11.06
C ALA A 173 -8.83 5.03 11.31
N ALA A 174 -8.14 6.01 11.89
CA ALA A 174 -6.73 5.85 12.23
C ALA A 174 -6.51 4.71 13.23
N ILE A 175 -7.39 4.55 14.22
CA ILE A 175 -7.30 3.45 15.19
C ILE A 175 -7.57 2.11 14.49
N GLU A 176 -8.63 2.01 13.68
CA GLU A 176 -8.97 0.77 12.95
C GLU A 176 -7.79 0.27 12.11
N TYR A 177 -7.17 1.15 11.31
CA TYR A 177 -6.01 0.79 10.49
C TYR A 177 -4.78 0.41 11.31
N LEU A 178 -4.63 0.97 12.51
CA LEU A 178 -3.53 0.62 13.39
C LEU A 178 -3.74 -0.75 14.04
N GLU A 179 -4.98 -1.09 14.42
CA GLU A 179 -5.32 -2.42 14.91
C GLU A 179 -5.07 -3.48 13.82
N ASP A 180 -5.45 -3.20 12.58
CA ASP A 180 -5.14 -4.07 11.43
C ASP A 180 -3.63 -4.21 11.21
N ALA A 181 -2.87 -3.11 11.26
CA ALA A 181 -1.42 -3.17 11.14
C ALA A 181 -0.83 -4.06 12.24
N ILE A 182 -1.20 -3.83 13.49
CA ILE A 182 -0.72 -4.61 14.64
C ILE A 182 -1.05 -6.10 14.49
N LYS A 183 -2.26 -6.44 14.03
CA LYS A 183 -2.62 -7.82 13.73
C LYS A 183 -1.61 -8.44 12.76
N TYR A 184 -1.33 -7.79 11.64
CA TYR A 184 -0.38 -8.31 10.64
C TYR A 184 1.08 -8.34 11.12
N ASP A 185 1.50 -7.39 11.96
CA ASP A 185 2.83 -7.40 12.58
C ASP A 185 2.95 -8.55 13.59
N SER A 186 1.95 -8.78 14.44
CA SER A 186 1.95 -9.91 15.38
C SER A 186 1.96 -11.28 14.68
N GLU A 187 1.29 -11.39 13.53
CA GLU A 187 1.32 -12.58 12.69
C GLU A 187 2.66 -12.77 11.93
N SER A 188 3.49 -11.72 11.88
CA SER A 188 4.80 -11.70 11.21
C SER A 188 5.98 -11.77 12.18
N ASN A 189 5.83 -11.16 13.36
CA ASN A 189 6.80 -10.90 14.43
C ASN A 189 6.06 -11.01 15.79
N PRO A 190 5.74 -12.22 16.26
CA PRO A 190 4.89 -12.43 17.44
C PRO A 190 5.45 -11.84 18.75
N ASP A 191 6.75 -11.59 18.84
CA ASP A 191 7.42 -11.27 20.10
C ASP A 191 7.39 -9.78 20.53
N ASN A 192 6.93 -8.84 19.68
CA ASN A 192 7.15 -7.39 19.93
C ASN A 192 5.92 -6.46 19.74
N THR A 193 4.72 -7.00 19.54
CA THR A 193 3.57 -6.20 19.06
C THR A 193 2.48 -5.94 20.12
N GLY A 194 2.38 -6.81 21.14
CA GLY A 194 1.31 -6.73 22.15
C GLY A 194 1.38 -5.49 23.05
N GLU A 195 2.58 -5.03 23.40
CA GLU A 195 2.77 -3.88 24.30
C GLU A 195 2.33 -2.56 23.66
N LYS A 196 2.66 -2.34 22.38
CA LYS A 196 2.27 -1.14 21.64
C LYS A 196 0.76 -1.01 21.46
N LEU A 197 0.04 -2.12 21.28
CA LEU A 197 -1.42 -2.13 21.17
C LEU A 197 -2.11 -1.67 22.46
N ASN A 198 -1.59 -2.10 23.60
CA ASN A 198 -2.14 -1.75 24.91
C ASN A 198 -1.94 -0.27 25.24
N GLU A 199 -0.79 0.33 24.87
CA GLU A 199 -0.55 1.76 25.00
C GLU A 199 -1.53 2.62 24.18
N LEU A 200 -1.90 2.16 22.98
CA LEU A 200 -2.83 2.85 22.10
C LEU A 200 -4.29 2.72 22.58
N LYS A 201 -4.68 1.54 23.07
CA LYS A 201 -5.99 1.33 23.70
C LYS A 201 -6.12 2.09 25.03
N ALA A 202 -5.03 2.30 25.77
CA ALA A 202 -5.04 3.14 26.98
C ALA A 202 -5.35 4.61 26.65
N LYS A 203 -4.89 5.13 25.50
CA LYS A 203 -5.24 6.48 25.00
C LYS A 203 -6.71 6.64 24.59
N ARG A 204 -7.41 5.53 24.30
CA ARG A 204 -8.88 5.50 24.10
C ARG A 204 -9.64 5.79 25.40
N GLY A 205 -9.08 5.41 26.55
CA GLY A 205 -9.70 5.60 27.86
C GLY A 205 -9.43 6.96 28.51
N THR A 206 -8.49 7.75 27.96
CA THR A 206 -8.10 9.07 28.50
C THR A 206 -8.48 10.25 27.59
N GLY A 207 -9.27 10.01 26.55
CA GLY A 207 -9.87 11.06 25.73
C GLY A 207 -10.81 11.93 26.56
N ASN A 208 -10.36 13.16 26.83
CA ASN A 208 -11.08 14.25 27.50
C ASN A 208 -12.61 14.16 27.46
N ASN A 209 -13.21 13.99 28.65
CA ASN A 209 -14.55 14.49 28.99
C ASN A 209 -14.57 16.04 29.00
N GLY A 210 -14.21 16.65 27.89
CA GLY A 210 -14.08 18.10 27.74
C GLY A 210 -14.55 18.55 26.37
N SER A 211 -15.86 18.79 26.26
CA SER A 211 -16.44 19.85 25.43
C SER A 211 -16.03 19.90 23.95
N ILE A 212 -16.44 18.91 23.15
CA ILE A 212 -16.59 19.15 21.71
C ILE A 212 -17.93 19.88 21.52
N SER A 213 -17.85 21.18 21.26
CA SER A 213 -18.99 21.98 20.81
C SER A 213 -19.61 21.32 19.57
N LYS A 214 -20.91 21.02 19.65
CA LYS A 214 -21.74 20.71 18.48
C LYS A 214 -21.57 21.83 17.45
N VAL A 215 -20.87 21.57 16.36
CA VAL A 215 -20.95 22.42 15.17
C VAL A 215 -22.05 21.87 14.28
N VAL A 216 -22.93 22.82 13.94
CA VAL A 216 -24.27 22.69 13.40
C VAL A 216 -24.24 22.26 11.93
N ARG A 217 -25.25 21.47 11.54
CA ARG A 217 -25.58 21.10 10.15
C ARG A 217 -25.78 22.35 9.28
N TRP A 218 -25.41 22.22 8.01
CA TRP A 218 -26.17 22.78 6.89
C TRP A 218 -26.52 21.63 5.96
#